data_AF-A0A161M407-F1
#
_entry.id   AF-A0A161M407-F1
#
_cell.length_a   1.000
_cell.length_b   1.000
_cell.length_c   1.000
_cell.angle_alpha   90.00
_cell.angle_beta   90.00
_cell.angle_gamma   90.00
#
_symmetry.space_group_name_H-M   'P 1'
#
loop_
_entity.id
_entity.type
_entity.pdbx_description
1 polymer ?
#
loop_
_entity_poly.entity_id
_entity_poly.type
_entity_poly.pdbx_seq_one_letter_code
_entity_poly.pdbx_strand_id
1 'polypeptide(L)'
;SFYNAKKAAKIRHQELDSRRKKLKEDLEIKERLAQFDKTGCRTQEQKLSEEIERLRKEGSQQLKEEMESLRQQIYNEKFLKTSTEEVNDRISYRLRIRWKSEKNDSCNGGYDNEKLLQLFSKYGSIAVLIVSQRKWKRFVRIRES
;
A
#
# COMPACT_ATOMS: atom_id res chain seq x y z
N SER A 1 -1.20 -99.13 11.39
CA SER A 1 -0.44 -98.94 12.65
C SER A 1 -0.64 -97.51 13.15
N PHE A 2 -1.09 -97.37 14.41
CA PHE A 2 -1.41 -96.09 15.10
C PHE A 2 -0.27 -95.06 15.05
N TYR A 3 0.98 -95.55 14.93
CA TYR A 3 2.19 -94.76 14.78
C TYR A 3 2.21 -93.85 13.54
N ASN A 4 1.75 -94.36 12.38
CA ASN A 4 1.72 -93.58 11.14
C ASN A 4 0.64 -92.49 11.16
N ALA A 5 -0.50 -92.77 11.81
CA ALA A 5 -1.58 -91.80 11.99
C ALA A 5 -1.14 -90.63 12.90
N LYS A 6 -0.41 -90.92 13.98
CA LYS A 6 0.15 -89.90 14.88
C LYS A 6 1.19 -89.03 14.19
N LYS A 7 2.02 -89.61 13.32
CA LYS A 7 3.03 -88.88 12.52
C LYS A 7 2.37 -87.95 11.49
N ALA A 8 1.36 -88.44 10.77
CA ALA A 8 0.60 -87.64 9.80
C ALA A 8 -0.14 -86.47 10.47
N ALA A 9 -0.73 -86.70 11.65
CA ALA A 9 -1.39 -85.64 12.43
C ALA A 9 -0.39 -84.55 12.85
N LYS A 10 0.83 -84.92 13.27
CA LYS A 10 1.88 -83.97 13.65
C LYS A 10 2.33 -83.10 12.46
N ILE A 11 2.51 -83.70 11.28
CA ILE A 11 2.91 -82.97 10.06
C ILE A 11 1.81 -81.99 9.65
N ARG A 12 0.54 -82.43 9.64
CA ARG A 12 -0.61 -81.57 9.33
C ARG A 12 -0.72 -80.40 10.31
N HIS A 13 -0.48 -80.64 11.60
CA HIS A 13 -0.50 -79.59 12.61
C HIS A 13 0.63 -78.57 12.38
N GLN A 14 1.84 -79.03 12.06
CA GLN A 14 2.97 -78.15 11.76
C GLN A 14 2.73 -77.29 10.51
N GLU A 15 2.14 -77.85 9.45
CA GLU A 15 1.77 -77.08 8.25
C GLU A 15 0.69 -76.04 8.54
N LEU A 16 -0.33 -76.41 9.33
CA LEU A 16 -1.39 -75.49 9.73
C LEU A 16 -0.87 -74.34 10.60
N ASP A 17 0.02 -74.63 11.55
CA ASP A 17 0.64 -73.60 12.38
C ASP A 17 1.53 -72.67 11.55
N SER A 18 2.30 -73.22 10.61
CA SER A 18 3.13 -72.42 9.70
C SER A 18 2.29 -71.49 8.83
N ARG A 19 1.14 -71.97 8.33
CA ARG A 19 0.19 -71.14 7.55
C ARG A 19 -0.47 -70.07 8.41
N ARG A 20 -0.91 -70.41 9.63
CA ARG A 20 -1.49 -69.45 10.58
C ARG A 20 -0.50 -68.36 10.96
N LYS A 21 0.76 -68.72 11.19
CA LYS A 21 1.82 -67.78 11.53
C LYS A 21 2.07 -66.79 10.39
N LYS A 22 2.20 -67.26 9.15
CA LYS A 22 2.34 -66.39 7.97
C LYS A 22 1.16 -65.44 7.79
N LEU A 23 -0.06 -65.97 7.90
CA LEU A 23 -1.27 -65.13 7.77
C LEU A 23 -1.32 -64.04 8.84
N LYS A 24 -0.93 -64.38 10.08
CA LYS A 24 -0.88 -63.43 11.19
C LYS A 24 0.17 -62.34 10.94
N GLU A 25 1.37 -62.73 10.51
CA GLU A 25 2.45 -61.78 10.18
C GLU A 25 2.04 -60.85 9.02
N ASP A 26 1.43 -61.38 7.96
CA ASP A 26 0.94 -60.58 6.83
C ASP A 26 -0.16 -59.60 7.25
N LEU A 27 -1.04 -60.00 8.16
CA LEU A 27 -2.08 -59.13 8.72
C LEU A 27 -1.47 -58.02 9.59
N GLU A 28 -0.54 -58.35 10.49
CA GLU A 28 0.13 -57.36 11.35
C GLU A 28 0.95 -56.35 10.53
N ILE A 29 1.60 -56.78 9.46
CA ILE A 29 2.32 -55.87 8.54
C ILE A 29 1.33 -54.91 7.88
N LYS A 30 0.22 -55.42 7.34
CA LYS A 30 -0.81 -54.58 6.70
C LYS A 30 -1.45 -53.61 7.67
N GLU A 31 -1.77 -54.03 8.89
CA GLU A 31 -2.33 -53.15 9.92
C GLU A 31 -1.33 -52.07 10.34
N ARG A 32 -0.05 -52.41 10.48
CA ARG A 32 1.00 -51.44 10.81
C ARG A 32 1.17 -50.40 9.71
N LEU A 33 1.18 -50.82 8.45
CA LEU A 33 1.25 -49.89 7.30
C LEU A 33 0.02 -48.98 7.25
N ALA A 34 -1.19 -49.55 7.39
CA ALA A 34 -2.43 -48.78 7.40
C ALA A 34 -2.54 -47.82 8.61
N GLN A 35 -1.99 -48.19 9.77
CA GLN A 35 -1.89 -47.31 10.94
C GLN A 35 -0.85 -46.20 10.73
N PHE A 36 0.28 -46.51 10.08
CA PHE A 36 1.30 -45.51 9.75
C PHE A 36 0.78 -44.49 8.74
N ASP A 37 0.00 -44.90 7.73
CA ASP A 37 -0.65 -43.96 6.81
C ASP A 37 -1.67 -43.04 7.53
N LYS A 38 -2.28 -43.53 8.61
CA LYS A 38 -3.20 -42.74 9.45
C LYS A 38 -2.50 -41.82 10.45
N THR A 39 -1.30 -42.16 10.91
CA THR A 39 -0.64 -41.46 12.04
C THR A 39 0.70 -40.78 11.69
N GLY A 40 1.39 -41.24 10.64
CA GLY A 40 2.77 -40.85 10.31
C GLY A 40 2.93 -39.74 9.29
N CYS A 41 1.89 -39.40 8.53
CA CYS A 41 1.90 -38.22 7.67
C CYS A 41 1.08 -37.13 8.36
N ARG A 42 1.62 -35.91 8.50
CA ARG A 42 0.79 -34.71 8.75
C ARG A 42 -0.47 -34.87 7.94
N THR A 43 -1.63 -34.94 8.59
CA THR A 43 -2.89 -35.19 7.89
C THR A 43 -3.00 -34.19 6.75
N GLN A 44 -3.60 -34.55 5.62
CA GLN A 44 -3.79 -33.62 4.50
C GLN A 44 -4.33 -32.26 4.97
N GLU A 45 -5.18 -32.31 6.00
CA GLU A 45 -5.74 -31.17 6.71
C GLU A 45 -4.69 -30.30 7.43
N GLN A 46 -3.69 -30.88 8.10
CA GLN A 46 -2.58 -30.12 8.70
C GLN A 46 -1.74 -29.40 7.65
N LYS A 47 -1.41 -30.09 6.54
CA LYS A 47 -0.67 -29.47 5.42
C LYS A 47 -1.46 -28.33 4.78
N LEU A 48 -2.77 -28.54 4.60
CA LEU A 48 -3.66 -27.52 4.09
C LEU A 48 -3.76 -26.31 5.03
N SER A 49 -3.86 -26.56 6.35
CA SER A 49 -3.90 -25.50 7.36
C SER A 49 -2.62 -24.67 7.37
N GLU A 50 -1.45 -25.32 7.33
CA GLU A 50 -0.14 -24.64 7.26
C GLU A 50 -0.04 -23.77 5.99
N GLU A 51 -0.49 -24.28 4.84
CA GLU A 51 -0.49 -23.53 3.58
C GLU A 51 -1.46 -22.33 3.60
N ILE A 52 -2.67 -22.50 4.15
CA ILE A 52 -3.64 -21.41 4.33
C ILE A 52 -3.07 -20.31 5.22
N GLU A 53 -2.41 -20.68 6.32
CA GLU A 53 -1.79 -19.72 7.23
C GLU A 53 -0.66 -18.94 6.56
N ARG A 54 0.17 -19.63 5.77
CA ARG A 54 1.23 -18.99 4.98
C ARG A 54 0.65 -17.96 3.99
N LEU A 55 -0.34 -18.35 3.21
CA LEU A 55 -0.99 -17.48 2.22
C LEU A 55 -1.68 -16.28 2.88
N ARG A 56 -2.33 -16.47 4.04
CA ARG A 56 -2.91 -15.36 4.80
C ARG A 56 -1.85 -14.36 5.24
N LYS A 57 -0.71 -14.84 5.73
CA LYS A 57 0.39 -13.98 6.16
C LYS A 57 0.97 -13.20 4.99
N GLU A 58 1.28 -13.87 3.89
CA GLU A 58 1.77 -13.25 2.64
C GLU A 58 0.79 -12.19 2.12
N GLY A 59 -0.50 -12.52 2.02
CA GLY A 59 -1.53 -11.57 1.56
C GLY A 59 -1.69 -10.37 2.50
N SER A 60 -1.63 -10.60 3.82
CA SER A 60 -1.70 -9.50 4.80
C SER A 60 -0.50 -8.56 4.71
N GLN A 61 0.69 -9.09 4.39
CA GLN A 61 1.90 -8.30 4.23
C GLN A 61 1.84 -7.45 2.96
N GLN A 62 1.43 -8.03 1.83
CA GLN A 62 1.25 -7.30 0.57
C GLN A 62 0.27 -6.13 0.74
N LEU A 63 -0.89 -6.37 1.39
CA LEU A 63 -1.87 -5.32 1.63
C LEU A 63 -1.31 -4.18 2.50
N LYS A 64 -0.49 -4.52 3.50
CA LYS A 64 0.14 -3.54 4.38
C LYS A 64 1.15 -2.67 3.62
N GLU A 65 1.94 -3.27 2.75
CA GLU A 65 2.93 -2.58 1.91
C GLU A 65 2.22 -1.62 0.92
N GLU A 66 1.18 -2.08 0.25
CA GLU A 66 0.37 -1.25 -0.66
C GLU A 66 -0.31 -0.08 0.08
N MET A 67 -0.89 -0.33 1.25
CA MET A 67 -1.49 0.72 2.08
C MET A 67 -0.47 1.78 2.50
N GLU A 68 0.75 1.37 2.88
CA GLU A 68 1.81 2.29 3.27
C GLU A 68 2.28 3.14 2.08
N SER A 69 2.46 2.52 0.91
CA SER A 69 2.78 3.22 -0.34
C SER A 69 1.72 4.29 -0.68
N LEU A 70 0.43 3.92 -0.63
CA LEU A 70 -0.67 4.86 -0.88
C LEU A 70 -0.68 6.01 0.14
N ARG A 71 -0.45 5.73 1.42
CA ARG A 71 -0.36 6.77 2.46
C ARG A 71 0.77 7.76 2.18
N GLN A 72 1.94 7.27 1.77
CA GLN A 72 3.08 8.11 1.40
C GLN A 72 2.78 8.96 0.16
N GLN A 73 2.13 8.39 -0.86
CA GLN A 73 1.71 9.14 -2.05
C GLN A 73 0.73 10.26 -1.70
N ILE A 74 -0.30 9.97 -0.89
CA ILE A 74 -1.28 10.97 -0.43
C ILE A 74 -0.59 12.07 0.38
N TYR A 75 0.33 11.72 1.27
CA TYR A 75 1.08 12.69 2.07
C TYR A 75 1.91 13.62 1.18
N ASN A 76 2.66 13.05 0.24
CA ASN A 76 3.48 13.82 -0.70
C ASN A 76 2.63 14.73 -1.59
N GLU A 77 1.53 14.21 -2.14
CA GLU A 77 0.64 14.99 -2.99
C GLU A 77 0.00 16.15 -2.21
N LYS A 78 -0.47 15.90 -0.97
CA LYS A 78 -0.99 16.97 -0.10
C LYS A 78 0.06 18.03 0.19
N PHE A 79 1.28 17.63 0.53
CA PHE A 79 2.37 18.57 0.83
C PHE A 79 2.76 19.43 -0.39
N LEU A 80 2.77 18.82 -1.59
CA LEU A 80 3.05 19.51 -2.84
C LEU A 80 1.90 20.46 -3.21
N LYS A 81 0.64 20.03 -3.04
CA LYS A 81 -0.56 20.84 -3.31
C LYS A 81 -0.67 22.01 -2.34
N THR A 82 -0.48 21.83 -1.03
CA THR A 82 -0.50 22.96 -0.09
C THR A 82 0.57 24.00 -0.41
N SER A 83 1.77 23.57 -0.81
CA SER A 83 2.84 24.49 -1.21
C SER A 83 2.54 25.27 -2.50
N THR A 84 1.81 24.67 -3.44
CA THR A 84 1.44 25.35 -4.70
C THR A 84 0.17 26.18 -4.56
N GLU A 85 -0.83 25.70 -3.83
CA GLU A 85 -2.09 26.41 -3.55
C GLU A 85 -1.86 27.63 -2.67
N GLU A 86 -1.04 27.56 -1.61
CA GLU A 86 -0.70 28.75 -0.80
C GLU A 86 0.03 29.82 -1.62
N VAL A 87 0.86 29.42 -2.58
CA VAL A 87 1.54 30.36 -3.47
C VAL A 87 0.57 30.92 -4.50
N ASN A 88 -0.33 30.10 -5.04
CA ASN A 88 -1.30 30.53 -6.04
C ASN A 88 -2.39 31.43 -5.44
N ASP A 89 -2.83 31.15 -4.23
CA ASP A 89 -3.81 31.96 -3.48
C ASP A 89 -3.20 33.29 -3.00
N ARG A 90 -1.89 33.32 -2.70
CA ARG A 90 -1.17 34.60 -2.52
C ARG A 90 -0.99 35.40 -3.81
N ILE A 91 -1.08 34.76 -4.98
CA ILE A 91 -0.94 35.40 -6.29
C ILE A 91 -2.30 35.82 -6.85
N SER A 92 -3.39 35.11 -6.54
CA SER A 92 -4.76 35.37 -7.04
C SER A 92 -5.24 36.78 -6.68
N TYR A 93 -4.98 37.25 -5.45
CA TYR A 93 -5.35 38.60 -4.99
C TYR A 93 -4.30 39.69 -5.30
N ARG A 94 -3.27 39.37 -6.10
CA ARG A 94 -2.16 40.29 -6.37
C ARG A 94 -2.17 40.83 -7.79
N LEU A 95 -2.76 42.01 -7.97
CA LEU A 95 -2.76 42.69 -9.27
C LEU A 95 -1.44 43.43 -9.51
N ARG A 96 -0.82 43.21 -10.69
CA ARG A 96 0.38 43.93 -11.15
C ARG A 96 0.12 44.69 -12.45
N ILE A 97 -0.12 45.99 -12.36
CA ILE A 97 -0.40 46.86 -13.51
C ILE A 97 0.89 47.49 -14.01
N ARG A 98 1.09 47.58 -15.33
CA ARG A 98 2.22 48.27 -15.95
C ARG A 98 1.72 49.27 -16.97
N TRP A 99 2.24 50.48 -16.95
CA TRP A 99 1.94 51.50 -17.94
C TRP A 99 3.23 52.11 -18.51
N LYS A 100 3.10 52.72 -19.69
CA LYS A 100 4.17 53.46 -20.33
C LYS A 100 4.24 54.86 -19.72
N SER A 101 5.45 55.33 -19.43
CA SER A 101 5.72 56.73 -19.08
C SER A 101 7.12 57.07 -19.59
N GLU A 102 7.34 58.35 -19.86
CA GLU A 102 8.58 58.82 -20.47
C GLU A 102 9.77 58.72 -19.51
N LYS A 103 10.97 58.54 -20.05
CA LYS A 103 12.21 58.31 -19.27
C LYS A 103 12.57 59.47 -18.33
N ASN A 104 12.11 60.68 -18.65
CA ASN A 104 12.39 61.93 -17.91
C ASN A 104 11.17 62.45 -17.14
N ASP A 105 10.11 61.66 -17.05
CA ASP A 105 8.88 62.07 -16.40
C ASP A 105 8.96 61.83 -14.89
N SER A 106 9.15 62.93 -14.16
CA SER A 106 9.14 63.00 -12.70
C SER A 106 7.76 62.75 -12.09
N CYS A 107 6.68 62.89 -12.87
CA CYS A 107 5.29 62.80 -12.41
C CYS A 107 4.64 61.44 -12.69
N ASN A 108 5.43 60.38 -12.93
CA ASN A 108 4.95 59.01 -13.05
C ASN A 108 3.86 58.76 -14.13
N GLY A 109 3.87 59.53 -15.22
CA GLY A 109 2.83 59.50 -16.25
C GLY A 109 1.54 60.20 -15.83
N GLY A 110 1.61 61.08 -14.81
CA GLY A 110 0.47 61.76 -14.20
C GLY A 110 -0.25 60.97 -13.11
N TYR A 111 0.21 59.74 -12.83
CA TYR A 111 -0.38 58.84 -11.84
C TYR A 111 0.35 58.92 -10.51
N ASP A 112 -0.23 59.65 -9.57
CA ASP A 112 0.23 59.69 -8.19
C ASP A 112 -0.43 58.60 -7.34
N ASN A 113 0.15 58.27 -6.19
CA ASN A 113 -0.39 57.28 -5.24
C ASN A 113 -1.84 57.59 -4.88
N GLU A 114 -2.18 58.85 -4.61
CA GLU A 114 -3.54 59.27 -4.25
C GLU A 114 -4.55 59.04 -5.38
N LYS A 115 -4.17 59.38 -6.62
CA LYS A 115 -5.02 59.17 -7.80
C LYS A 115 -5.24 57.69 -8.09
N LEU A 116 -4.19 56.89 -7.91
CA LEU A 116 -4.27 55.44 -8.08
C LEU A 116 -5.17 54.82 -7.01
N LEU A 117 -5.04 55.23 -5.75
CA LEU A 117 -5.95 54.82 -4.69
C LEU A 117 -7.39 55.19 -5.04
N GLN A 118 -7.67 56.45 -5.39
CA GLN A 118 -9.01 56.89 -5.77
C GLN A 118 -9.61 56.08 -6.94
N LEU A 119 -8.79 55.79 -7.96
CA LEU A 119 -9.22 55.03 -9.13
C LEU A 119 -9.56 53.57 -8.77
N PHE A 120 -8.72 52.91 -7.98
CA PHE A 120 -8.91 51.51 -7.61
C PHE A 120 -9.91 51.33 -6.46
N SER A 121 -10.10 52.34 -5.60
CA SER A 121 -11.10 52.34 -4.53
C SER A 121 -12.54 52.22 -5.04
N LYS A 122 -12.79 52.58 -6.30
CA LYS A 122 -14.10 52.35 -6.96
C LYS A 122 -14.42 50.85 -7.12
N TYR A 123 -13.38 50.01 -7.23
CA TYR A 123 -13.52 48.59 -7.54
C TYR A 123 -13.39 47.68 -6.32
N GLY A 124 -12.89 48.20 -5.19
CA GLY A 124 -12.75 47.44 -3.96
C GLY A 124 -11.87 48.14 -2.91
N SER A 125 -11.79 47.54 -1.72
CA SER A 125 -10.89 48.00 -0.67
C SER A 125 -9.46 47.55 -0.97
N ILE A 126 -8.53 48.51 -1.04
CA ILE A 126 -7.12 48.26 -1.34
C ILE A 126 -6.37 48.09 -0.03
N ALA A 127 -5.81 46.90 0.23
CA ALA A 127 -5.02 46.67 1.43
C ALA A 127 -3.62 47.30 1.35
N VAL A 128 -2.96 47.22 0.19
CA VAL A 128 -1.60 47.76 -0.02
C VAL A 128 -1.42 48.24 -1.45
N LEU A 129 -0.91 49.46 -1.65
CA LEU A 129 -0.48 50.01 -2.93
C LEU A 129 1.05 50.21 -2.94
N ILE A 130 1.76 49.64 -3.91
CA ILE A 130 3.21 49.87 -4.10
C ILE A 130 3.49 50.32 -5.52
N VAL A 131 4.04 51.52 -5.69
CA VAL A 131 4.46 52.07 -6.99
C VAL A 131 5.98 51.97 -7.13
N SER A 132 6.45 51.29 -8.18
CA SER A 132 7.88 51.24 -8.50
C SER A 132 8.35 52.48 -9.26
N GLN A 133 9.43 53.11 -8.78
CA GLN A 133 10.04 54.29 -9.42
C GLN A 133 11.05 53.96 -10.54
N ARG A 134 11.15 52.69 -10.97
CA ARG A 134 12.12 52.28 -12.02
C ARG A 134 11.75 52.87 -13.39
N LYS A 135 12.69 53.61 -13.99
CA LYS A 135 12.57 54.51 -15.16
C LYS A 135 12.04 53.92 -16.49
N TRP A 136 11.70 52.63 -16.57
CA TRP A 136 11.31 51.98 -17.83
C TRP A 136 10.22 50.91 -17.72
N LYS A 137 9.91 50.43 -16.50
CA LYS A 137 8.79 49.53 -16.20
C LYS A 137 8.33 49.85 -14.79
N ARG A 138 7.28 50.65 -14.68
CA ARG A 138 6.65 50.94 -13.40
C ARG A 138 5.51 49.96 -13.18
N PHE A 139 5.31 49.58 -11.93
CA PHE A 139 4.24 48.66 -11.57
C PHE A 139 3.56 49.09 -10.29
N VAL A 140 2.25 48.85 -10.25
CA VAL A 140 1.42 48.92 -9.05
C VAL A 140 1.22 47.51 -8.53
N ARG A 141 1.46 47.29 -7.24
CA ARG A 141 1.02 46.09 -6.52
C ARG A 141 -0.19 46.46 -5.69
N ILE A 142 -1.32 45.80 -5.95
CA ILE A 142 -2.54 45.86 -5.13
C ILE A 142 -2.66 44.52 -4.40
N ARG A 143 -2.97 44.56 -3.11
CA ARG A 143 -3.42 43.41 -2.32
C ARG A 143 -4.88 43.66 -1.94
N GLU A 144 -5.76 42.74 -2.25
CA GLU A 144 -7.14 42.75 -1.75
C GLU A 144 -7.16 42.12 -0.34
N SER A 145 -8.06 42.59 0.54
CA SER A 145 -8.18 42.12 1.93
C SER A 145 -8.94 40.80 2.04
#